data_AF-A0A0T1SRA7-F1
#
_entry.id   AF-A0A0T1SRA7-F1
#
_cell.length_a   1.000
_cell.length_b   1.000
_cell.length_c   1.000
_cell.angle_alpha   90.00
_cell.angle_beta   90.00
_cell.angle_gamma   90.00
#
_symmetry.space_group_name_H-M   'P 1'
#
loop_
_entity.id
_entity.type
_entity.pdbx_description
1 polymer ?
#
loop_
_entity_poly.entity_id
_entity_poly.type
_entity_poly.pdbx_seq_one_letter_code
_entity_poly.pdbx_strand_id
1 'polypeptide(L)'
;MVTRPVLTRTLATAASALALAASGLLLASSPASAATSCYGPDCTGKDPSTTVCQNDARTVGTTASGVELRYSPTCRAAWARKSGDTAMTIWVESNTGLSQAAYHTGSGTVWTAMIDDKGIIARSCGYVMGFGTQCSSWY
;
A
#
# COMPACT_ATOMS: atom_id res chain seq x y z
N MET A 1 25.05 -26.14 -81.88
CA MET A 1 25.26 -27.58 -81.60
C MET A 1 26.60 -27.72 -80.88
N VAL A 2 26.63 -27.65 -79.54
CA VAL A 2 27.74 -28.18 -78.73
C VAL A 2 27.16 -28.61 -77.38
N THR A 3 27.29 -29.89 -77.05
CA THR A 3 26.80 -30.50 -75.81
C THR A 3 27.97 -30.98 -74.95
N ARG A 4 28.02 -30.46 -73.70
CA ARG A 4 28.45 -31.11 -72.44
C ARG A 4 29.93 -31.56 -72.33
N PRO A 5 30.43 -31.95 -71.14
CA PRO A 5 30.15 -31.52 -69.77
C PRO A 5 31.47 -31.27 -68.97
N VAL A 6 31.44 -30.52 -67.87
CA VAL A 6 32.34 -30.80 -66.74
C VAL A 6 31.56 -30.60 -65.45
N LEU A 7 31.27 -31.72 -64.79
CA LEU A 7 30.73 -31.73 -63.44
C LEU A 7 31.91 -31.61 -62.46
N THR A 8 31.57 -31.10 -61.27
CA THR A 8 32.29 -31.24 -60.00
C THR A 8 33.49 -30.32 -59.75
N ARG A 9 33.28 -29.30 -58.92
CA ARG A 9 33.89 -29.27 -57.58
C ARG A 9 33.28 -28.17 -56.70
N THR A 10 32.56 -28.63 -55.68
CA THR A 10 32.42 -28.07 -54.33
C THR A 10 32.97 -26.65 -54.11
N LEU A 11 32.06 -25.69 -53.91
CA LEU A 11 32.32 -24.55 -53.04
C LEU A 11 31.28 -24.54 -51.93
N ALA A 12 31.75 -24.80 -50.72
CA ALA A 12 31.04 -24.56 -49.49
C ALA A 12 30.84 -23.05 -49.32
N THR A 13 29.68 -22.54 -49.70
CA THR A 13 29.23 -21.21 -49.29
C THR A 13 28.54 -21.36 -47.94
N ALA A 14 29.27 -21.08 -46.86
CA ALA A 14 28.69 -20.82 -45.55
C ALA A 14 27.80 -19.57 -45.69
N ALA A 15 26.50 -19.79 -45.88
CA ALA A 15 25.52 -18.73 -45.97
C ALA A 15 25.27 -18.19 -44.57
N SER A 16 25.71 -16.95 -44.33
CA SER A 16 25.42 -16.16 -43.15
C SER A 16 23.92 -16.10 -42.87
N ALA A 17 23.46 -16.77 -41.82
CA ALA A 17 22.11 -16.62 -41.29
C ALA A 17 22.12 -15.53 -40.21
N LEU A 18 21.89 -14.28 -40.62
CA LEU A 18 21.39 -13.24 -39.71
C LEU A 18 19.92 -13.55 -39.42
N ALA A 19 19.66 -14.39 -38.43
CA ALA A 19 18.32 -14.64 -37.92
C ALA A 19 17.97 -13.56 -36.86
N LEU A 20 16.92 -12.81 -37.15
CA LEU A 20 16.42 -11.69 -36.38
C LEU A 20 16.02 -12.12 -34.96
N ALA A 21 16.76 -11.66 -33.95
CA ALA A 21 16.34 -11.72 -32.56
C ALA A 21 15.47 -10.48 -32.24
N ALA A 22 14.22 -10.50 -32.70
CA ALA A 22 13.19 -9.55 -32.28
C ALA A 22 12.09 -10.28 -31.50
N SER A 23 12.49 -10.95 -30.42
CA SER A 23 11.54 -11.52 -29.46
C SER A 23 11.11 -10.41 -28.51
N GLY A 24 9.94 -9.85 -28.80
CA GLY A 24 9.36 -8.69 -28.14
C GLY A 24 9.36 -8.82 -26.61
N LEU A 25 9.76 -7.72 -25.97
CA LEU A 25 9.44 -7.43 -24.59
C LEU A 25 7.91 -7.33 -24.48
N LEU A 26 7.25 -8.46 -24.20
CA LEU A 26 5.94 -8.45 -23.58
C LEU A 26 6.15 -7.86 -22.18
N LEU A 27 6.07 -6.53 -22.11
CA LEU A 27 5.82 -5.81 -20.87
C LEU A 27 4.50 -6.38 -20.34
N ALA A 28 4.61 -7.38 -19.46
CA ALA A 28 3.53 -7.81 -18.61
C ALA A 28 3.13 -6.59 -17.78
N SER A 29 2.16 -5.84 -18.27
CA SER A 29 1.46 -4.85 -17.48
C SER A 29 0.71 -5.64 -16.43
N SER A 30 1.33 -5.84 -15.28
CA SER A 30 0.60 -6.30 -14.10
C SER A 30 -0.58 -5.35 -13.93
N PRO A 31 -1.82 -5.85 -13.82
CA PRO A 31 -2.94 -4.97 -13.52
C PRO A 31 -2.60 -4.25 -12.23
N ALA A 32 -2.54 -2.92 -12.28
CA ALA A 32 -2.48 -2.14 -11.05
C ALA A 32 -3.78 -2.45 -10.30
N SER A 33 -3.69 -3.19 -9.20
CA SER A 33 -4.84 -3.43 -8.33
C SER A 33 -5.40 -2.07 -7.93
N ALA A 34 -6.61 -1.77 -8.40
CA ALA A 34 -7.29 -0.54 -7.99
C ALA A 34 -7.48 -0.61 -6.48
N ALA A 35 -6.94 0.38 -5.76
CA ALA A 35 -7.19 0.50 -4.33
C ALA A 35 -8.70 0.59 -4.10
N THR A 36 -9.21 -0.14 -3.11
CA THR A 36 -10.65 -0.16 -2.81
C THR A 36 -11.10 1.24 -2.42
N SER A 37 -12.21 1.72 -2.99
CA SER A 37 -12.87 2.92 -2.52
C SER A 37 -13.88 2.59 -1.42
N CYS A 38 -14.09 3.54 -0.52
CA CYS A 38 -15.13 3.50 0.50
C CYS A 38 -15.46 4.95 0.91
N TYR A 39 -16.58 5.14 1.59
CA TYR A 39 -16.97 6.47 2.07
C TYR A 39 -17.72 6.38 3.40
N GLY A 40 -17.30 7.19 4.37
CA GLY A 40 -17.86 7.27 5.71
C GLY A 40 -17.97 5.90 6.39
N PRO A 41 -19.19 5.46 6.77
CA PRO A 41 -19.38 4.23 7.53
C PRO A 41 -18.88 2.99 6.79
N ASP A 42 -18.94 2.97 5.45
CA ASP A 42 -18.49 1.83 4.63
C ASP A 42 -16.96 1.66 4.62
N CYS A 43 -16.22 2.61 5.17
CA CYS A 43 -14.78 2.48 5.41
C CYS A 43 -14.45 1.76 6.72
N THR A 44 -15.39 1.68 7.66
CA THR A 44 -15.12 1.11 8.99
C THR A 44 -14.64 -0.34 8.87
N GLY A 45 -13.53 -0.66 9.53
CA GLY A 45 -12.94 -2.00 9.51
C GLY A 45 -12.06 -2.31 8.29
N LYS A 46 -11.97 -1.42 7.29
CA LYS A 46 -11.06 -1.60 6.14
C LYS A 46 -9.65 -1.13 6.47
N ASP A 47 -8.66 -1.81 5.90
CA ASP A 47 -7.25 -1.43 6.01
C ASP A 47 -6.97 -0.21 5.10
N PRO A 48 -6.56 0.95 5.67
CA PRO A 48 -6.33 2.16 4.90
C PRO A 48 -5.27 1.97 3.80
N SER A 49 -4.28 1.11 4.00
CA SER A 49 -3.19 0.85 3.04
C SER A 49 -3.65 0.17 1.74
N THR A 50 -4.84 -0.44 1.77
CA THR A 50 -5.46 -1.10 0.61
C THR A 50 -6.52 -0.25 -0.07
N THR A 51 -6.69 1.00 0.38
CA THR A 51 -7.76 1.91 -0.06
C THR A 51 -7.21 3.23 -0.60
N VAL A 52 -8.05 3.93 -1.35
CA VAL A 52 -7.72 5.29 -1.84
C VAL A 52 -7.59 6.31 -0.70
N CYS A 53 -8.10 6.00 0.50
CA CYS A 53 -8.12 6.91 1.64
C CYS A 53 -6.73 7.31 2.12
N GLN A 54 -5.74 6.44 1.94
CA GLN A 54 -4.36 6.76 2.31
C GLN A 54 -3.78 7.93 1.50
N ASN A 55 -4.27 8.16 0.27
CA ASN A 55 -3.69 9.10 -0.70
C ASN A 55 -3.80 10.57 -0.27
N ASP A 56 -4.92 10.96 0.32
CA ASP A 56 -5.18 12.34 0.74
C ASP A 56 -5.20 12.49 2.26
N ALA A 57 -4.92 11.41 2.99
CA ALA A 57 -5.00 11.47 4.43
C ALA A 57 -3.88 12.31 5.03
N ARG A 58 -4.25 13.04 6.08
CA ARG A 58 -3.39 13.94 6.85
C ARG A 58 -3.32 13.49 8.30
N THR A 59 -2.24 13.85 8.98
CA THR A 59 -2.14 13.72 10.43
C THR A 59 -2.84 14.91 11.06
N VAL A 60 -3.86 14.65 11.87
CA VAL A 60 -4.70 15.68 12.53
C VAL A 60 -4.54 15.71 14.05
N GLY A 61 -3.81 14.73 14.60
CA GLY A 61 -3.42 14.68 16.00
C GLY A 61 -2.29 13.68 16.20
N THR A 62 -1.50 13.86 17.25
CA THR A 62 -0.38 12.96 17.58
C THR A 62 -0.27 12.83 19.10
N THR A 63 -0.11 11.61 19.61
CA THR A 63 0.17 11.38 21.03
C THR A 63 1.62 11.73 21.38
N ALA A 64 1.95 11.88 22.67
CA ALA A 64 3.33 12.02 23.11
C ALA A 64 4.23 10.82 22.72
N SER A 65 3.65 9.63 22.57
CA SER A 65 4.32 8.41 22.10
C SER A 65 4.45 8.32 20.57
N GLY A 66 3.98 9.33 19.85
CA GLY A 66 4.06 9.39 18.39
C GLY A 66 3.04 8.52 17.66
N VAL A 67 1.88 8.26 18.27
CA VAL A 67 0.74 7.64 17.58
C VAL A 67 -0.07 8.73 16.90
N GLU A 68 -0.09 8.71 15.58
CA GLU A 68 -0.77 9.69 14.75
C GLU A 68 -2.24 9.31 14.55
N LEU A 69 -3.12 10.29 14.65
CA LEU A 69 -4.48 10.22 14.13
C LEU A 69 -4.44 10.66 12.66
N ARG A 70 -4.69 9.71 11.78
CA ARG A 70 -4.79 9.89 10.34
C ARG A 70 -6.24 10.13 9.96
N TYR A 71 -6.48 11.07 9.05
CA TYR A 71 -7.81 11.39 8.56
C TYR A 71 -7.79 11.64 7.05
N SER A 72 -8.69 10.98 6.31
CA SER A 72 -8.95 11.21 4.88
C SER A 72 -10.24 12.02 4.69
N PRO A 73 -10.16 13.25 4.16
CA PRO A 73 -11.34 14.01 3.77
C PRO A 73 -12.16 13.33 2.67
N THR A 74 -11.51 12.73 1.68
CA THR A 74 -12.19 12.06 0.56
C THR A 74 -13.00 10.86 1.03
N CYS A 75 -12.46 10.08 1.96
CA CYS A 75 -13.15 8.91 2.49
C CYS A 75 -14.02 9.19 3.71
N ARG A 76 -13.93 10.37 4.35
CA ARG A 76 -14.57 10.65 5.64
C ARG A 76 -14.28 9.53 6.66
N ALA A 77 -13.00 9.21 6.84
CA ALA A 77 -12.57 8.12 7.70
C ALA A 77 -11.26 8.44 8.42
N ALA A 78 -11.09 7.89 9.63
CA ALA A 78 -9.93 8.08 10.48
C ALA A 78 -9.32 6.75 10.94
N TRP A 79 -8.02 6.74 11.24
CA TRP A 79 -7.30 5.58 11.79
C TRP A 79 -6.08 6.01 12.58
N ALA A 80 -5.57 5.13 13.44
CA ALA A 80 -4.32 5.37 14.14
C ALA A 80 -3.15 4.80 13.34
N ARG A 81 -1.99 5.43 13.45
CA ARG A 81 -0.74 5.04 12.78
C ARG A 81 0.44 5.22 13.71
N LYS A 82 1.36 4.27 13.68
CA LYS A 82 2.60 4.33 14.46
C LYS A 82 3.77 3.81 13.63
N SER A 83 4.82 4.64 13.58
CA SER A 83 6.12 4.29 13.03
C SER A 83 7.20 4.29 14.14
N GLY A 84 8.34 3.67 13.85
CA GLY A 84 9.54 3.70 14.69
C GLY A 84 9.82 2.34 15.33
N ASP A 85 10.55 2.34 16.45
CA ASP A 85 11.15 1.13 17.03
C ASP A 85 10.59 0.76 18.42
N THR A 86 9.40 1.26 18.75
CA THR A 86 8.77 1.03 20.06
C THR A 86 7.55 0.14 19.93
N ALA A 87 7.63 -1.07 20.48
CA ALA A 87 6.50 -1.99 20.50
C ALA A 87 5.39 -1.46 21.41
N MET A 88 4.16 -1.46 20.90
CA MET A 88 2.99 -0.97 21.63
C MET A 88 1.68 -1.36 20.95
N THR A 89 0.61 -1.44 21.74
CA THR A 89 -0.75 -1.45 21.19
C THR A 89 -1.17 -0.03 20.88
N ILE A 90 -1.68 0.20 19.68
CA ILE A 90 -2.33 1.44 19.27
C ILE A 90 -3.78 1.18 18.94
N TRP A 91 -4.63 2.18 19.10
CA TRP A 91 -6.00 2.13 18.63
C TRP A 91 -6.49 3.50 18.20
N VAL A 92 -7.49 3.51 17.31
CA VAL A 92 -8.34 4.67 17.06
C VAL A 92 -9.65 4.44 17.78
N GLU A 93 -10.19 5.47 18.42
CA GLU A 93 -11.52 5.41 19.05
C GLU A 93 -12.34 6.64 18.72
N SER A 94 -13.66 6.48 18.74
CA SER A 94 -14.64 7.55 18.57
C SER A 94 -15.40 7.87 19.86
N ASN A 95 -16.05 9.02 19.91
CA ASN A 95 -16.96 9.38 21.00
C ASN A 95 -18.23 8.52 21.09
N THR A 96 -18.49 7.65 20.11
CA THR A 96 -19.63 6.73 20.08
C THR A 96 -19.25 5.30 20.49
N GLY A 97 -17.97 5.04 20.76
CA GLY A 97 -17.48 3.73 21.18
C GLY A 97 -16.98 2.83 20.04
N LEU A 98 -17.03 3.28 18.77
CA LEU A 98 -16.31 2.59 17.70
C LEU A 98 -14.81 2.64 17.97
N SER A 99 -14.14 1.49 17.85
CA SER A 99 -12.70 1.38 18.07
C SER A 99 -12.09 0.31 17.18
N GLN A 100 -10.85 0.54 16.73
CA GLN A 100 -10.05 -0.41 15.98
C GLN A 100 -8.61 -0.38 16.51
N ALA A 101 -8.04 -1.54 16.78
CA ALA A 101 -6.72 -1.67 17.39
C ALA A 101 -5.74 -2.41 16.47
N ALA A 102 -4.45 -2.12 16.65
CA ALA A 102 -3.35 -2.82 16.02
C ALA A 102 -2.16 -2.90 16.99
N TYR A 103 -1.36 -3.95 16.86
CA TYR A 103 -0.12 -4.09 17.62
C TYR A 103 1.07 -3.69 16.75
N HIS A 104 1.84 -2.70 17.20
CA HIS A 104 3.13 -2.36 16.62
C HIS A 104 4.21 -3.22 17.29
N THR A 105 5.00 -3.92 16.49
CA THR A 105 6.01 -4.87 16.97
C THR A 105 7.33 -4.23 17.40
N GLY A 106 7.43 -2.90 17.33
CA GLY A 106 8.68 -2.18 17.57
C GLY A 106 9.59 -2.14 16.34
N SER A 107 9.02 -2.29 15.14
CA SER A 107 9.71 -2.04 13.89
C SER A 107 8.74 -1.64 12.80
N GLY A 108 9.19 -0.79 11.87
CA GLY A 108 8.41 -0.40 10.70
C GLY A 108 7.21 0.48 11.04
N THR A 109 6.13 0.34 10.28
CA THR A 109 4.91 1.13 10.46
C THR A 109 3.68 0.22 10.52
N VAL A 110 2.80 0.49 11.47
CA VAL A 110 1.49 -0.15 11.59
C VAL A 110 0.40 0.91 11.55
N TRP A 111 -0.79 0.50 11.11
CA TRP A 111 -2.00 1.29 11.11
C TRP A 111 -3.15 0.42 11.59
N THR A 112 -4.13 1.03 12.24
CA THR A 112 -5.39 0.35 12.57
C THR A 112 -6.26 0.25 11.33
N ALA A 113 -7.28 -0.61 11.39
CA ALA A 113 -8.42 -0.46 10.49
C ALA A 113 -9.08 0.92 10.70
N MET A 114 -9.76 1.40 9.66
CA MET A 114 -10.42 2.70 9.67
C MET A 114 -11.71 2.69 10.52
N ILE A 115 -12.11 3.87 10.97
CA ILE A 115 -13.44 4.18 11.52
C ILE A 115 -14.05 5.37 10.77
N ASP A 116 -15.37 5.45 10.78
CA ASP A 116 -16.15 6.58 10.22
C ASP A 116 -15.81 7.93 10.88
N ASP A 117 -16.19 9.02 10.23
CA ASP A 117 -16.14 10.41 10.72
C ASP A 117 -17.51 11.11 10.58
N LYS A 118 -18.52 10.45 10.01
CA LYS A 118 -19.83 11.07 9.76
C LYS A 118 -20.62 11.25 11.05
N GLY A 119 -20.51 12.44 11.64
CA GLY A 119 -21.24 12.81 12.86
C GLY A 119 -20.61 12.24 14.13
N ILE A 120 -19.36 11.80 14.05
CA ILE A 120 -18.56 11.34 15.18
C ILE A 120 -17.20 12.06 15.16
N ILE A 121 -16.57 12.14 16.32
CA ILE A 121 -15.19 12.61 16.45
C ILE A 121 -14.31 11.44 16.85
N ALA A 122 -13.04 11.48 16.46
CA ALA A 122 -12.08 10.41 16.67
C ALA A 122 -10.82 10.91 17.39
N ARG A 123 -10.13 9.99 18.06
CA ARG A 123 -8.76 10.23 18.54
C ARG A 123 -7.91 8.98 18.37
N SER A 124 -6.60 9.19 18.23
CA SER A 124 -5.61 8.12 18.30
C SER A 124 -5.15 7.94 19.73
N CYS A 125 -4.95 6.69 20.12
CA CYS A 125 -4.43 6.32 21.42
C CYS A 125 -3.37 5.23 21.29
N GLY A 126 -2.55 5.08 22.32
CA GLY A 126 -1.64 3.95 22.44
C GLY A 126 -1.22 3.72 23.87
N TYR A 127 -0.81 2.48 24.15
CA TYR A 127 -0.33 2.05 25.46
C TYR A 127 1.16 1.73 25.38
N VAL A 128 1.97 2.48 26.13
CA VAL A 128 3.41 2.21 26.28
C VAL A 128 3.65 1.68 27.68
N MET A 129 4.34 0.54 27.78
CA MET A 129 4.75 0.00 29.08
C MET A 129 5.55 1.05 29.86
N GLY A 130 5.14 1.30 31.12
CA GLY A 130 5.74 2.31 32.00
C GLY A 130 5.15 3.73 31.90
N PHE A 131 4.46 4.08 30.79
CA PHE A 131 3.87 5.42 30.60
C PHE A 131 2.33 5.39 30.50
N GLY A 132 1.73 4.20 30.48
CA GLY A 132 0.29 4.02 30.42
C GLY A 132 -0.31 4.39 29.07
N THR A 133 -1.61 4.66 29.10
CA THR A 133 -2.38 5.08 27.92
C THR A 133 -2.15 6.56 27.63
N GLN A 134 -1.84 6.87 26.38
CA GLN A 134 -1.68 8.23 25.86
C GLN A 134 -2.60 8.39 24.67
N CYS A 135 -3.37 9.48 24.64
CA CYS A 135 -4.30 9.79 23.55
C CYS A 135 -4.07 11.19 22.99
N SER A 136 -4.33 11.37 21.70
CA SER A 136 -4.39 12.68 21.09
C SER A 136 -5.68 13.40 21.50
N SER A 137 -5.77 14.68 21.16
CA SER A 137 -7.03 15.42 21.27
C SER A 137 -8.08 14.82 20.32
N TRP A 138 -9.34 14.99 20.66
CA TRP A 138 -10.44 14.66 19.75
C TRP A 138 -10.39 15.56 18.52
N TYR A 139 -10.61 14.94 17.35
CA TYR A 139 -10.73 15.59 16.05
C TYR A 139 -12.08 15.27 15.43
#